data_AF-A0A0C4EDA0-F1
#
_entry.id   AF-A0A0C4EDA0-F1
#
_cell.length_a   1.000
_cell.length_b   1.000
_cell.length_c   1.000
_cell.angle_alpha   90.00
_cell.angle_beta   90.00
_cell.angle_gamma   90.00
#
_symmetry.space_group_name_H-M   'P 1'
#
loop_
_entity.id
_entity.type
_entity.pdbx_description
1 polymer ?
#
loop_
_entity_poly.entity_id
_entity_poly.type
_entity_poly.pdbx_seq_one_letter_code
_entity_poly.pdbx_strand_id
1 'polypeptide(L)'
;MNQTRAVPDDGGGSARKRARPSDGVDASGSSSSSTPAGESWIHTMRFGPDPIKVMSFARMRSLLPEALDALLLDIEKAKSGAVPIISHSRRDEIRRSDQAAEDISDRQFLPVGREDQVESPPVEDVIRIMEMAGECSSLRYDEHAWNCGVNWPLLRLAIPANGLLKIVPCTAARVSDMKLLPVGMPNGKMADFCLAIDPYWPLGRQFSTPASEAVENVSRLQPSHSISHTTYKPLAEHPIALSIVTGHGGDKAEARLGLWQTAQWRMLKSLVHQSNAGDVAGPACLEELGFLPGIYIVGHDWRFAATTWDPESGRSTLLRYEDLGSTADASGIYRIFWGLRRIQKYLTDVYWPWYQTYVLDMEEELDG
;
A
#
# COMPACT_ATOMS: atom_id res chain seq x y z
N MET A 1 -24.34 57.21 -56.81
CA MET A 1 -24.39 56.97 -55.35
C MET A 1 -22.97 57.25 -54.84
N ASN A 2 -22.61 58.49 -54.46
CA ASN A 2 -22.90 59.17 -53.18
C ASN A 2 -22.84 58.21 -51.97
N GLN A 3 -22.12 58.44 -50.88
CA GLN A 3 -21.24 59.54 -50.47
C GLN A 3 -20.51 59.10 -49.17
N THR A 4 -19.40 59.79 -48.90
CA THR A 4 -18.40 59.69 -47.82
C THR A 4 -18.89 60.16 -46.44
N ARG A 5 -18.28 59.65 -45.35
CA ARG A 5 -18.04 60.29 -44.02
C ARG A 5 -17.07 59.40 -43.22
N ALA A 6 -15.83 59.73 -42.81
CA ALA A 6 -15.21 60.86 -42.06
C ALA A 6 -15.57 60.89 -40.55
N VAL A 7 -14.73 60.32 -39.63
CA VAL A 7 -13.68 60.93 -38.73
C VAL A 7 -14.27 61.40 -37.36
N PRO A 8 -13.55 61.57 -36.19
CA PRO A 8 -12.16 61.31 -35.69
C PRO A 8 -12.10 60.42 -34.41
N ASP A 9 -11.00 59.89 -33.88
CA ASP A 9 -9.71 60.41 -33.32
C ASP A 9 -9.84 61.25 -32.02
N ASP A 10 -9.33 60.72 -30.89
CA ASP A 10 -8.96 61.54 -29.72
C ASP A 10 -7.87 60.86 -28.87
N GLY A 11 -6.77 61.59 -28.72
CA GLY A 11 -5.48 61.14 -28.22
C GLY A 11 -5.34 61.12 -26.70
N GLY A 12 -4.58 60.13 -26.23
CA GLY A 12 -4.01 60.09 -24.89
C GLY A 12 -2.70 60.87 -24.81
N GLY A 13 -2.64 61.89 -23.95
CA GLY A 13 -1.46 62.72 -23.71
C GLY A 13 -1.31 63.16 -22.25
N SER A 14 -0.48 62.40 -21.53
CA SER A 14 0.27 62.67 -20.28
C SER A 14 0.23 64.08 -19.66
N ALA A 15 -0.07 64.15 -18.35
CA ALA A 15 0.45 65.20 -17.46
C ALA A 15 0.82 64.65 -16.08
N ARG A 16 2.12 64.69 -15.79
CA ARG A 16 2.76 64.41 -14.49
C ARG A 16 2.34 65.44 -13.44
N LYS A 17 2.01 65.01 -12.22
CA LYS A 17 2.23 65.78 -10.99
C LYS A 17 2.83 64.89 -9.90
N ARG A 18 4.03 65.29 -9.43
CA ARG A 18 4.68 64.80 -8.21
C ARG A 18 3.98 65.41 -6.99
N ALA A 19 3.77 64.60 -5.96
CA ALA A 19 3.71 65.06 -4.56
C ALA A 19 4.36 63.98 -3.67
N ARG A 20 5.09 64.44 -2.65
CA ARG A 20 5.93 63.70 -1.70
C ARG A 20 5.11 63.16 -0.50
N PRO A 21 5.68 62.28 0.35
CA PRO A 21 4.93 61.36 1.20
C PRO A 21 4.53 61.99 2.54
N SER A 22 3.48 61.45 3.14
CA SER A 22 3.12 61.69 4.55
C SER A 22 2.72 60.36 5.19
N ASP A 23 3.34 60.11 6.34
CA ASP A 23 3.14 58.98 7.23
C ASP A 23 1.67 58.78 7.62
N GLY A 24 1.26 57.50 7.67
CA GLY A 24 -0.03 57.05 8.16
C GLY A 24 0.11 55.61 8.65
N VAL A 25 0.17 55.48 9.96
CA VAL A 25 0.23 54.23 10.71
C VAL A 25 -1.12 53.53 10.56
N ASP A 26 -1.15 52.25 10.18
CA ASP A 26 -2.27 51.37 10.51
C ASP A 26 -1.83 49.92 10.70
N ALA A 27 -2.44 49.35 11.73
CA ALA A 27 -2.09 48.10 12.37
C ALA A 27 -2.65 46.86 11.65
N SER A 28 -2.10 45.71 12.06
CA SER A 28 -2.72 44.38 12.04
C SER A 28 -3.18 43.84 10.68
N GLY A 29 -2.27 43.15 10.01
CA GLY A 29 -2.61 42.08 9.08
C GLY A 29 -1.99 40.78 9.56
N SER A 30 -2.69 40.04 10.42
CA SER A 30 -2.36 38.66 10.70
C SER A 30 -2.43 37.89 9.37
N SER A 31 -1.27 37.48 8.86
CA SER A 31 -1.19 36.53 7.75
C SER A 31 -1.71 35.19 8.24
N SER A 32 -3.03 35.02 8.15
CA SER A 32 -3.65 33.70 8.18
C SER A 32 -3.16 32.95 6.96
N SER A 33 -2.13 32.13 7.15
CA SER A 33 -1.75 31.10 6.20
C SER A 33 -2.92 30.12 6.11
N SER A 34 -3.78 30.29 5.11
CA SER A 34 -4.80 29.33 4.76
C SER A 34 -4.14 28.09 4.18
N THR A 35 -3.71 27.20 5.07
CA THR A 35 -3.28 25.85 4.68
C THR A 35 -4.48 25.17 4.01
N PRO A 36 -4.36 24.62 2.80
CA PRO A 36 -5.47 23.93 2.16
C PRO A 36 -5.97 22.81 3.08
N ALA A 37 -7.29 22.64 3.21
CA ALA A 37 -7.91 21.67 4.11
C ALA A 37 -7.37 20.22 3.96
N GLY A 38 -6.76 19.89 2.80
CA GLY A 38 -6.10 18.62 2.53
C GLY A 38 -4.70 18.41 3.15
N GLU A 39 -4.02 19.46 3.63
CA GLU A 39 -2.75 19.36 4.38
C GLU A 39 -2.98 19.35 5.90
N SER A 40 -4.06 19.99 6.35
CA SER A 40 -4.44 20.09 7.76
C SER A 40 -4.63 18.72 8.43
N TRP A 41 -5.25 17.75 7.75
CA TRP A 41 -5.47 16.44 8.36
C TRP A 41 -4.19 15.60 8.47
N ILE A 42 -3.20 15.77 7.58
CA ILE A 42 -1.91 15.08 7.70
C ILE A 42 -1.15 15.60 8.92
N HIS A 43 -1.21 16.92 9.15
CA HIS A 43 -0.66 17.51 10.37
C HIS A 43 -1.37 16.96 11.62
N THR A 44 -2.69 16.91 11.62
CA THR A 44 -3.48 16.33 12.73
C THR A 44 -3.20 14.84 12.91
N MET A 45 -2.97 14.08 11.83
CA MET A 45 -2.58 12.67 11.91
C MET A 45 -1.22 12.49 12.60
N ARG A 46 -0.27 13.41 12.38
CA ARG A 46 1.09 13.30 12.95
C ARG A 46 1.24 13.89 14.34
N PHE A 47 0.46 14.93 14.66
CA PHE A 47 0.65 15.75 15.86
C PHE A 47 -0.62 15.95 16.69
N GLY A 48 -1.74 15.35 16.29
CA GLY A 48 -3.01 15.44 17.00
C GLY A 48 -3.02 14.64 18.31
N PRO A 49 -4.18 14.57 18.98
CA PRO A 49 -4.31 13.88 20.27
C PRO A 49 -4.07 12.37 20.18
N ASP A 50 -4.24 11.81 18.99
CA ASP A 50 -4.10 10.39 18.68
C ASP A 50 -3.23 10.22 17.42
N PRO A 51 -1.91 10.47 17.52
CA PRO A 51 -1.04 10.57 16.37
C PRO A 51 -0.59 9.20 15.85
N ILE A 52 -0.49 9.07 14.53
CA ILE A 52 0.21 7.97 13.87
C ILE A 52 1.68 8.36 13.73
N LYS A 53 2.54 7.68 14.50
CA LYS A 53 3.98 7.87 14.41
C LYS A 53 4.48 7.35 13.08
N VAL A 54 5.32 8.14 12.40
CA VAL A 54 5.96 7.73 11.14
C VAL A 54 7.48 7.68 11.32
N MET A 55 8.08 6.51 11.20
CA MET A 55 9.50 6.25 11.47
C MET A 55 10.17 5.51 10.32
N SER A 56 11.48 5.67 10.14
CA SER A 56 12.24 4.86 9.17
C SER A 56 12.65 3.52 9.80
N PHE A 57 12.78 2.46 9.00
CA PHE A 57 13.26 1.17 9.47
C PHE A 57 14.63 1.25 10.17
N ALA A 58 15.56 2.05 9.62
CA ALA A 58 16.89 2.26 10.18
C ALA A 58 16.89 2.74 11.65
N ARG A 59 15.87 3.50 12.08
CA ARG A 59 15.77 3.98 13.46
C ARG A 59 15.25 2.93 14.44
N MET A 60 14.62 1.88 13.93
CA MET A 60 13.92 0.86 14.72
C MET A 60 14.54 -0.53 14.57
N ARG A 61 15.65 -0.69 13.83
CA ARG A 61 16.18 -2.01 13.42
C ARG A 61 16.34 -3.01 14.58
N SER A 62 16.78 -2.57 15.75
CA SER A 62 16.94 -3.41 16.95
C SER A 62 15.63 -3.76 17.68
N LEU A 63 14.52 -3.17 17.27
CA LEU A 63 13.18 -3.30 17.87
C LEU A 63 12.15 -3.83 16.86
N LEU A 64 12.59 -4.24 15.67
CA LEU A 64 11.68 -4.80 14.68
C LEU A 64 11.29 -6.23 15.07
N PRO A 65 10.03 -6.64 14.85
CA PRO A 65 9.64 -8.05 14.91
C PRO A 65 10.56 -8.90 14.01
N GLU A 66 10.90 -10.11 14.45
CA GLU A 66 11.85 -10.98 13.76
C GLU A 66 11.45 -11.24 12.30
N ALA A 67 10.17 -11.56 12.06
CA ALA A 67 9.66 -11.77 10.71
C ALA A 67 9.76 -10.52 9.82
N LEU A 68 9.64 -9.32 10.40
CA LEU A 68 9.82 -8.06 9.68
C LEU A 68 11.29 -7.84 9.34
N ASP A 69 12.21 -7.99 10.29
CA ASP A 69 13.64 -7.82 10.05
C ASP A 69 14.16 -8.81 8.99
N ALA A 70 13.72 -10.07 9.06
CA ALA A 70 14.04 -11.08 8.06
C ALA A 70 13.55 -10.70 6.65
N LEU A 71 12.31 -10.19 6.53
CA LEU A 71 11.75 -9.74 5.26
C LEU A 71 12.52 -8.53 4.69
N LEU A 72 12.88 -7.55 5.54
CA LEU A 72 13.65 -6.38 5.10
C LEU A 72 15.07 -6.78 4.68
N LEU A 73 15.71 -7.70 5.39
CA LEU A 73 17.01 -8.26 5.00
C LEU A 73 16.95 -8.95 3.64
N ASP A 74 15.87 -9.69 3.36
CA ASP A 74 15.63 -10.33 2.07
C ASP A 74 15.48 -9.28 0.95
N ILE A 75 14.71 -8.21 1.18
CA ILE A 75 14.55 -7.09 0.23
C ILE A 75 15.87 -6.35 -0.01
N GLU A 76 16.66 -6.08 1.05
CA GLU A 76 17.97 -5.42 0.98
C GLU A 76 18.99 -6.27 0.19
N LYS A 77 19.01 -7.58 0.41
CA LYS A 77 19.83 -8.53 -0.35
C LYS A 77 19.43 -8.58 -1.81
N ALA A 78 18.14 -8.59 -2.12
CA ALA A 78 17.65 -8.57 -3.50
C ALA A 78 18.04 -7.28 -4.22
N LYS A 79 17.91 -6.13 -3.54
CA LYS A 79 18.31 -4.82 -4.06
C LYS A 79 19.81 -4.72 -4.35
N SER A 80 20.65 -5.25 -3.47
CA SER A 80 22.10 -5.24 -3.65
C SER A 80 22.62 -6.29 -4.65
N GLY A 81 21.74 -7.15 -5.17
CA GLY A 81 22.14 -8.28 -6.03
C GLY A 81 22.90 -9.38 -5.27
N ALA A 82 22.80 -9.39 -3.92
CA ALA A 82 23.43 -10.39 -3.08
C ALA A 82 22.71 -11.75 -3.11
N VAL A 83 21.43 -11.75 -3.51
CA VAL A 83 20.67 -12.97 -3.78
C VAL A 83 20.12 -12.96 -5.21
N PRO A 84 20.11 -14.11 -5.89
CA PRO A 84 19.41 -14.26 -7.15
C PRO A 84 17.90 -14.23 -6.93
N ILE A 85 17.19 -13.59 -7.85
CA ILE A 85 15.74 -13.34 -7.77
C ILE A 85 14.98 -13.78 -9.03
N ILE A 86 15.69 -14.13 -10.09
CA ILE A 86 15.12 -14.53 -11.39
C ILE A 86 15.35 -16.01 -11.59
N SER A 87 14.32 -16.74 -11.99
CA SER A 87 14.43 -18.16 -12.31
C SER A 87 15.42 -18.42 -13.44
N HIS A 88 16.20 -19.49 -13.31
CA HIS A 88 17.23 -19.86 -14.28
C HIS A 88 16.65 -20.05 -15.70
N SER A 89 15.45 -20.64 -15.78
CA SER A 89 14.69 -20.91 -17.01
C SER A 89 14.45 -19.65 -17.86
N ARG A 90 14.44 -18.45 -17.26
CA ARG A 90 14.25 -17.17 -17.96
C ARG A 90 15.51 -16.62 -18.60
N ARG A 91 16.68 -17.18 -18.30
CA ARG A 91 17.98 -16.61 -18.70
C ARG A 91 18.14 -16.46 -20.20
N ASP A 92 17.84 -17.50 -20.97
CA ASP A 92 17.98 -17.46 -22.42
C ASP A 92 16.95 -16.53 -23.07
N GLU A 93 15.76 -16.43 -22.48
CA GLU A 93 14.70 -15.52 -22.90
C GLU A 93 15.13 -14.05 -22.71
N ILE A 94 15.65 -13.71 -21.53
CA ILE A 94 16.14 -12.38 -21.19
C ILE A 94 17.33 -11.97 -22.06
N ARG A 95 18.28 -12.87 -22.29
CA ARG A 95 19.48 -12.60 -23.12
C ARG A 95 19.16 -12.29 -24.58
N ARG A 96 18.03 -12.79 -25.08
CA ARG A 96 17.55 -12.51 -26.44
C ARG A 96 16.80 -11.18 -26.54
N SER A 97 16.47 -10.54 -25.41
CA SER A 97 15.78 -9.26 -25.37
C SER A 97 16.79 -8.13 -25.17
N ASP A 98 17.02 -7.32 -26.20
CA ASP A 98 17.93 -6.17 -26.12
C ASP A 98 17.54 -5.21 -24.98
N GLN A 99 16.23 -5.05 -24.73
CA GLN A 99 15.71 -4.17 -23.68
C GLN A 99 15.98 -4.68 -22.24
N ALA A 100 16.08 -6.00 -22.03
CA ALA A 100 16.26 -6.58 -20.68
C ALA A 100 17.69 -7.06 -20.42
N ALA A 101 18.45 -7.36 -21.48
CA ALA A 101 19.80 -7.93 -21.36
C ALA A 101 20.81 -6.94 -20.77
N GLU A 102 20.62 -5.63 -20.95
CA GLU A 102 21.51 -4.61 -20.40
C GLU A 102 21.33 -4.42 -18.89
N ASP A 103 20.10 -4.59 -18.39
CA ASP A 103 19.73 -4.32 -16.99
C ASP A 103 19.95 -5.51 -16.04
N ILE A 104 20.07 -6.73 -16.59
CA ILE A 104 20.04 -7.97 -15.81
C ILE A 104 21.40 -8.68 -15.84
N SER A 105 22.05 -8.72 -14.68
CA SER A 105 23.32 -9.43 -14.50
C SER A 105 23.11 -10.94 -14.34
N ASP A 106 24.08 -11.74 -14.80
CA ASP A 106 24.09 -13.20 -14.64
C ASP A 106 23.98 -13.65 -13.16
N ARG A 107 24.36 -12.80 -12.20
CA ARG A 107 24.25 -13.07 -10.76
C ARG A 107 22.82 -13.04 -10.22
N GLN A 108 21.89 -12.46 -10.98
CA GLN A 108 20.49 -12.36 -10.58
C GLN A 108 19.70 -13.63 -10.87
N PHE A 109 20.27 -14.57 -11.64
CA PHE A 109 19.63 -15.85 -11.95
C PHE A 109 19.87 -16.89 -10.85
N LEU A 110 18.81 -17.60 -10.48
CA LEU A 110 18.86 -18.73 -9.58
C LEU A 110 19.76 -19.84 -10.15
N PRO A 111 20.46 -20.60 -9.30
CA PRO A 111 21.17 -21.80 -9.74
C PRO A 111 20.22 -22.85 -10.32
N VAL A 112 20.71 -23.62 -11.30
CA VAL A 112 19.98 -24.76 -11.88
C VAL A 112 19.56 -25.74 -10.78
N GLY A 113 18.31 -26.20 -10.79
CA GLY A 113 17.81 -27.20 -9.84
C GLY A 113 17.38 -26.66 -8.48
N ARG A 114 17.41 -25.33 -8.25
CA ARG A 114 16.74 -24.66 -7.12
C ARG A 114 15.39 -24.06 -7.55
N GLU A 115 14.53 -24.90 -8.13
CA GLU A 115 13.20 -24.56 -8.63
C GLU A 115 12.12 -24.67 -7.54
N ASP A 116 12.50 -24.64 -6.26
CA ASP A 116 11.57 -24.61 -5.13
C ASP A 116 10.75 -23.31 -5.06
N GLN A 117 11.02 -22.36 -5.96
CA GLN A 117 10.34 -21.07 -6.07
C GLN A 117 9.38 -21.04 -7.26
N VAL A 118 8.28 -20.28 -7.08
CA VAL A 118 7.37 -19.94 -8.17
C VAL A 118 8.15 -19.31 -9.33
N GLU A 119 7.90 -19.81 -10.54
CA GLU A 119 8.52 -19.37 -11.78
C GLU A 119 8.43 -17.84 -11.96
N SER A 120 9.54 -17.22 -12.38
CA SER A 120 9.59 -15.79 -12.67
C SER A 120 8.77 -15.48 -13.93
N PRO A 121 8.21 -14.25 -14.05
CA PRO A 121 7.38 -13.93 -15.19
C PRO A 121 8.20 -14.00 -16.49
N PRO A 122 7.56 -14.32 -17.63
CA PRO A 122 8.20 -14.21 -18.94
C PRO A 122 8.73 -12.79 -19.19
N VAL A 123 9.83 -12.67 -19.93
CA VAL A 123 10.43 -11.37 -20.25
C VAL A 123 9.47 -10.51 -21.07
N GLU A 124 8.64 -11.13 -21.92
CA GLU A 124 7.65 -10.41 -22.72
C GLU A 124 6.65 -9.64 -21.84
N ASP A 125 6.14 -10.25 -20.77
CA ASP A 125 5.21 -9.59 -19.85
C ASP A 125 5.92 -8.48 -19.06
N VAL A 126 7.19 -8.68 -18.68
CA VAL A 126 8.01 -7.66 -18.01
C VAL A 126 8.23 -6.45 -18.91
N ILE A 127 8.61 -6.66 -20.17
CA ILE A 127 8.80 -5.58 -21.15
C ILE A 127 7.49 -4.85 -21.40
N ARG A 128 6.37 -5.57 -21.56
CA ARG A 128 5.06 -4.94 -21.75
C ARG A 128 4.68 -4.00 -20.60
N ILE A 129 4.95 -4.41 -19.35
CA ILE A 129 4.72 -3.56 -18.16
C ILE A 129 5.67 -2.36 -18.15
N MET A 130 6.93 -2.57 -18.49
CA MET A 130 7.94 -1.51 -18.55
C MET A 130 7.59 -0.44 -19.59
N GLU A 131 7.22 -0.84 -20.81
CA GLU A 131 6.80 0.06 -21.89
C GLU A 131 5.54 0.84 -21.49
N MET A 132 4.53 0.16 -20.94
CA MET A 132 3.31 0.80 -20.46
C MET A 132 3.58 1.79 -19.32
N ALA A 133 4.48 1.47 -18.39
CA ALA A 133 4.91 2.38 -17.33
C ALA A 133 5.63 3.60 -17.91
N GLY A 134 6.51 3.39 -18.89
CA GLY A 134 7.21 4.47 -19.61
C GLY A 134 6.25 5.42 -20.34
N GLU A 135 5.22 4.88 -20.99
CA GLU A 135 4.15 5.65 -21.64
C GLU A 135 3.34 6.44 -20.61
N CYS A 136 2.86 5.77 -19.54
CA CYS A 136 2.10 6.41 -18.47
C CYS A 136 2.87 7.59 -17.83
N SER A 137 4.18 7.44 -17.67
CA SER A 137 5.07 8.48 -17.14
C SER A 137 5.24 9.64 -18.12
N SER A 138 5.56 9.31 -19.38
CA SER A 138 5.83 10.30 -20.44
C SER A 138 4.61 11.15 -20.78
N LEU A 139 3.43 10.52 -20.84
CA LEU A 139 2.16 11.17 -21.17
C LEU A 139 1.41 11.68 -19.93
N ARG A 140 1.98 11.53 -18.73
CA ARG A 140 1.40 11.96 -17.45
C ARG A 140 -0.02 11.42 -17.23
N TYR A 141 -0.19 10.12 -17.45
CA TYR A 141 -1.42 9.42 -17.17
C TYR A 141 -1.81 9.54 -15.68
N ASP A 142 -3.11 9.53 -15.41
CA ASP A 142 -3.64 9.60 -14.05
C ASP A 142 -3.45 8.29 -13.27
N GLU A 143 -3.71 8.35 -11.96
CA GLU A 143 -3.56 7.21 -11.04
C GLU A 143 -4.37 5.99 -11.51
N HIS A 144 -5.54 6.20 -12.13
CA HIS A 144 -6.39 5.12 -12.57
C HIS A 144 -5.77 4.37 -13.76
N ALA A 145 -5.24 5.10 -14.74
CA ALA A 145 -4.55 4.52 -15.88
C ALA A 145 -3.28 3.75 -15.44
N TRP A 146 -2.50 4.28 -14.49
CA TRP A 146 -1.38 3.54 -13.87
C TRP A 146 -1.87 2.25 -13.19
N ASN A 147 -2.96 2.33 -12.45
CA ASN A 147 -3.54 1.19 -11.74
C ASN A 147 -4.00 0.09 -12.70
N CYS A 148 -4.64 0.44 -13.81
CA CYS A 148 -5.12 -0.52 -14.80
C CYS A 148 -4.00 -1.07 -15.70
N GLY A 149 -3.08 -0.22 -16.14
CA GLY A 149 -2.07 -0.56 -17.15
C GLY A 149 -0.78 -1.15 -16.59
N VAL A 150 -0.43 -0.85 -15.33
CA VAL A 150 0.87 -1.20 -14.74
C VAL A 150 0.68 -2.00 -13.46
N ASN A 151 0.01 -1.42 -12.46
CA ASN A 151 -0.02 -2.01 -11.11
C ASN A 151 -0.84 -3.30 -11.06
N TRP A 152 -2.03 -3.30 -11.66
CA TRP A 152 -2.88 -4.49 -11.70
C TRP A 152 -2.25 -5.65 -12.48
N PRO A 153 -1.71 -5.47 -13.72
CA PRO A 153 -1.00 -6.53 -14.42
C PRO A 153 0.18 -7.10 -13.61
N LEU A 154 0.99 -6.25 -12.98
CA LEU A 154 2.14 -6.71 -12.18
C LEU A 154 1.69 -7.50 -10.94
N LEU A 155 0.65 -7.06 -10.24
CA LEU A 155 0.06 -7.81 -9.13
C LEU A 155 -0.48 -9.17 -9.60
N ARG A 156 -1.10 -9.23 -10.78
CA ARG A 156 -1.64 -10.45 -11.39
C ARG A 156 -0.57 -11.45 -11.83
N LEU A 157 0.60 -10.98 -12.25
CA LEU A 157 1.75 -11.84 -12.51
C LEU A 157 2.24 -12.46 -11.20
N ALA A 158 2.40 -11.64 -10.16
CA ALA A 158 2.88 -12.10 -8.88
C ALA A 158 1.88 -13.08 -8.22
N ILE A 159 0.65 -12.64 -7.97
CA ILE A 159 -0.31 -13.35 -7.11
C ILE A 159 -1.13 -14.37 -7.94
N PRO A 160 -1.02 -15.68 -7.65
CA PRO A 160 -1.74 -16.71 -8.39
C PRO A 160 -3.26 -16.56 -8.23
N ALA A 161 -4.01 -16.65 -9.33
CA ALA A 161 -5.47 -16.47 -9.32
C ALA A 161 -6.23 -17.54 -8.51
N ASN A 162 -5.65 -18.74 -8.39
CA ASN A 162 -6.25 -19.89 -7.69
C ASN A 162 -5.55 -20.19 -6.35
N GLY A 163 -4.90 -19.18 -5.77
CA GLY A 163 -4.24 -19.29 -4.47
C GLY A 163 -5.15 -18.87 -3.31
N LEU A 164 -4.60 -19.00 -2.10
CA LEU A 164 -5.22 -18.50 -0.86
C LEU A 164 -5.41 -16.98 -0.88
N LEU A 165 -4.57 -16.22 -1.59
CA LEU A 165 -4.66 -14.76 -1.65
C LEU A 165 -5.42 -14.30 -2.90
N LYS A 166 -6.30 -13.33 -2.71
CA LYS A 166 -7.00 -12.61 -3.78
C LYS A 166 -6.57 -11.16 -3.84
N ILE A 167 -6.36 -10.66 -5.05
CA ILE A 167 -6.19 -9.22 -5.29
C ILE A 167 -7.57 -8.58 -5.36
N VAL A 168 -7.81 -7.56 -4.54
CA VAL A 168 -9.09 -6.85 -4.45
C VAL A 168 -8.86 -5.37 -4.76
N PRO A 169 -9.34 -4.85 -5.91
CA PRO A 169 -9.44 -3.41 -6.13
C PRO A 169 -10.43 -2.80 -5.13
N CYS A 170 -10.01 -1.79 -4.37
CA CYS A 170 -10.80 -1.28 -3.24
C CYS A 170 -10.81 0.24 -3.13
N THR A 171 -10.68 0.96 -4.25
CA THR A 171 -10.69 2.45 -4.30
C THR A 171 -11.95 3.09 -3.69
N ALA A 172 -13.06 2.36 -3.70
CA ALA A 172 -14.33 2.78 -3.09
C ALA A 172 -14.47 2.39 -1.61
N ALA A 173 -13.58 1.56 -1.07
CA ALA A 173 -13.65 1.12 0.32
C ALA A 173 -13.41 2.29 1.28
N ARG A 174 -14.15 2.26 2.38
CA ARG A 174 -14.12 3.26 3.47
C ARG A 174 -14.10 2.54 4.80
N VAL A 175 -13.58 3.19 5.84
CA VAL A 175 -13.65 2.63 7.19
C VAL A 175 -15.11 2.64 7.63
N SER A 176 -15.62 1.50 8.11
CA SER A 176 -17.05 1.35 8.41
C SER A 176 -17.48 2.09 9.67
N ASP A 177 -16.60 2.20 10.67
CA ASP A 177 -16.84 2.93 11.91
C ASP A 177 -15.76 3.99 12.11
N MET A 178 -16.19 5.25 12.24
CA MET A 178 -15.31 6.40 12.51
C MET A 178 -14.50 6.24 13.80
N LYS A 179 -14.95 5.44 14.77
CA LYS A 179 -14.21 5.16 16.02
C LYS A 179 -12.92 4.37 15.77
N LEU A 180 -12.84 3.65 14.65
CA LEU A 180 -11.62 2.95 14.24
C LEU A 180 -10.58 3.93 13.65
N LEU A 181 -10.97 5.16 13.32
CA LEU A 181 -10.03 6.20 12.88
C LEU A 181 -9.58 7.06 14.08
N PRO A 182 -8.37 7.64 14.01
CA PRO A 182 -7.99 8.71 14.92
C PRO A 182 -8.96 9.88 14.87
N VAL A 183 -9.11 10.58 16.00
CA VAL A 183 -10.08 11.67 16.14
C VAL A 183 -9.80 12.78 15.12
N GLY A 184 -10.85 13.21 14.40
CA GLY A 184 -10.78 14.30 13.43
C GLY A 184 -10.21 13.90 12.07
N MET A 185 -10.00 12.61 11.80
CA MET A 185 -9.54 12.12 10.50
C MET A 185 -10.67 12.01 9.48
N PRO A 186 -10.40 12.30 8.19
CA PRO A 186 -11.39 12.09 7.14
C PRO A 186 -11.60 10.60 6.88
N ASN A 187 -12.82 10.20 6.52
CA ASN A 187 -13.13 8.86 6.03
C ASN A 187 -13.26 8.87 4.50
N GLY A 188 -12.13 9.15 3.84
CA GLY A 188 -12.01 9.23 2.38
C GLY A 188 -11.50 7.95 1.74
N LYS A 189 -11.06 8.05 0.48
CA LYS A 189 -10.32 6.98 -0.21
C LYS A 189 -9.03 6.70 0.55
N MET A 190 -8.84 5.46 1.02
CA MET A 190 -7.68 5.08 1.82
C MET A 190 -6.75 4.07 1.15
N ALA A 191 -7.30 3.02 0.52
CA ALA A 191 -6.52 2.00 -0.20
C ALA A 191 -6.97 1.87 -1.65
N ASP A 192 -6.06 1.45 -2.52
CA ASP A 192 -6.29 1.23 -3.95
C ASP A 192 -6.47 -0.24 -4.27
N PHE A 193 -5.60 -1.07 -3.69
CA PHE A 193 -5.71 -2.52 -3.73
C PHE A 193 -5.48 -3.11 -2.34
N CYS A 194 -6.06 -4.28 -2.09
CA CYS A 194 -5.68 -5.15 -0.99
C CYS A 194 -5.35 -6.54 -1.53
N LEU A 195 -4.46 -7.25 -0.84
CA LEU A 195 -4.50 -8.72 -0.87
C LEU A 195 -5.34 -9.17 0.31
N ALA A 196 -6.32 -10.02 0.03
CA ALA A 196 -7.21 -10.58 1.03
C ALA A 196 -7.13 -12.11 1.01
N ILE A 197 -7.30 -12.73 2.18
CA ILE A 197 -7.39 -14.19 2.30
C ILE A 197 -8.73 -14.65 1.72
N ASP A 198 -8.69 -15.66 0.85
CA ASP A 198 -9.86 -16.38 0.39
C ASP A 198 -10.22 -17.49 1.37
N PRO A 199 -11.21 -17.28 2.25
CA PRO A 199 -11.54 -18.31 3.21
C PRO A 199 -12.15 -19.54 2.53
N TYR A 200 -12.62 -19.44 1.27
CA TYR A 200 -13.17 -20.56 0.52
C TYR A 200 -12.10 -21.45 -0.15
N TRP A 201 -10.83 -21.05 -0.12
CA TRP A 201 -9.75 -21.87 -0.65
C TRP A 201 -9.53 -23.13 0.22
N PRO A 202 -9.21 -24.30 -0.36
CA PRO A 202 -8.98 -24.58 -1.79
C PRO A 202 -10.23 -24.96 -2.59
N LEU A 203 -11.40 -25.05 -1.95
CA LEU A 203 -12.62 -25.60 -2.56
C LEU A 203 -13.34 -24.60 -3.49
N GLY A 204 -13.06 -23.32 -3.33
CA GLY A 204 -13.74 -22.22 -4.02
C GLY A 204 -15.14 -21.94 -3.44
N ARG A 205 -15.74 -20.82 -3.87
CA ARG A 205 -17.01 -20.30 -3.29
C ARG A 205 -18.23 -21.22 -3.41
N GLN A 206 -18.14 -22.33 -4.15
CA GLN A 206 -19.24 -23.27 -4.30
C GLN A 206 -19.43 -24.16 -3.06
N PHE A 207 -18.38 -24.31 -2.24
CA PHE A 207 -18.39 -25.16 -1.07
C PHE A 207 -17.92 -24.37 0.16
N SER A 208 -18.50 -24.64 1.32
CA SER A 208 -17.96 -24.11 2.57
C SER A 208 -16.68 -24.85 2.96
N THR A 209 -15.77 -24.11 3.55
CA THR A 209 -14.60 -24.60 4.28
C THR A 209 -14.77 -24.23 5.77
N PRO A 210 -14.03 -24.88 6.68
CA PRO A 210 -13.98 -24.46 8.08
C PRO A 210 -13.64 -22.98 8.26
N ALA A 211 -12.68 -22.47 7.48
CA ALA A 211 -12.31 -21.06 7.50
C ALA A 211 -13.43 -20.12 7.03
N SER A 212 -14.19 -20.51 5.99
CA SER A 212 -15.33 -19.69 5.52
C SER A 212 -16.47 -19.63 6.53
N GLU A 213 -16.73 -20.73 7.22
CA GLU A 213 -17.75 -20.79 8.27
C GLU A 213 -17.33 -19.97 9.49
N ALA A 214 -16.06 -20.08 9.90
CA ALA A 214 -15.51 -19.28 10.99
C ALA A 214 -15.54 -17.77 10.67
N VAL A 215 -15.12 -17.37 9.46
CA VAL A 215 -15.20 -15.98 9.01
C VAL A 215 -16.65 -15.48 9.02
N GLU A 216 -17.61 -16.27 8.54
CA GLU A 216 -19.02 -15.89 8.57
C GLU A 216 -19.52 -15.74 10.02
N ASN A 217 -19.20 -16.68 10.90
CA ASN A 217 -19.57 -16.65 12.31
C ASN A 217 -19.07 -15.38 13.00
N VAL A 218 -17.78 -15.08 12.88
CA VAL A 218 -17.17 -13.87 13.47
C VAL A 218 -17.78 -12.60 12.86
N SER A 219 -17.95 -12.57 11.53
CA SER A 219 -18.54 -11.42 10.83
C SER A 219 -19.95 -11.10 11.33
N ARG A 220 -20.80 -12.11 11.53
CA ARG A 220 -22.19 -11.92 11.99
C ARG A 220 -22.28 -11.30 13.39
N LEU A 221 -21.26 -11.47 14.22
CA LEU A 221 -21.20 -10.88 15.56
C LEU A 221 -20.79 -9.40 15.53
N GLN A 222 -20.18 -8.94 14.43
CA GLN A 222 -19.75 -7.54 14.31
C GLN A 222 -20.93 -6.63 13.94
N PRO A 223 -20.99 -5.39 14.47
CA PRO A 223 -22.05 -4.43 14.13
C PRO A 223 -22.19 -4.13 12.63
N SER A 224 -21.09 -4.24 11.88
CA SER A 224 -21.04 -3.98 10.43
C SER A 224 -21.19 -5.23 9.58
N HIS A 225 -21.44 -6.40 10.19
CA HIS A 225 -21.45 -7.71 9.52
C HIS A 225 -20.20 -7.95 8.65
N SER A 226 -19.03 -7.58 9.17
CA SER A 226 -17.76 -7.57 8.43
C SER A 226 -16.63 -8.15 9.27
N ILE A 227 -15.78 -8.96 8.62
CA ILE A 227 -14.54 -9.49 9.20
C ILE A 227 -13.41 -8.44 9.24
N SER A 228 -13.62 -7.29 8.59
CA SER A 228 -12.65 -6.21 8.42
C SER A 228 -13.20 -4.87 8.92
N HIS A 229 -12.35 -3.84 8.93
CA HIS A 229 -12.72 -2.48 9.31
C HIS A 229 -13.50 -1.72 8.22
N THR A 230 -14.08 -2.41 7.23
CA THR A 230 -14.82 -1.85 6.09
C THR A 230 -16.03 -2.71 5.75
N THR A 231 -17.11 -2.10 5.25
CA THR A 231 -18.29 -2.81 4.72
C THR A 231 -18.19 -3.08 3.22
N TYR A 232 -17.07 -2.77 2.58
CA TYR A 232 -16.87 -3.10 1.18
C TYR A 232 -16.87 -4.62 1.01
N LYS A 233 -17.94 -5.15 0.40
CA LYS A 233 -18.29 -6.58 0.42
C LYS A 233 -17.11 -7.54 0.15
N PRO A 234 -16.27 -7.32 -0.88
CA PRO A 234 -15.11 -8.19 -1.12
C PRO A 234 -14.14 -8.27 0.06
N LEU A 235 -14.00 -7.22 0.87
CA LEU A 235 -13.14 -7.17 2.06
C LEU A 235 -13.89 -7.42 3.36
N ALA A 236 -15.23 -7.32 3.35
CA ALA A 236 -16.06 -7.66 4.49
C ALA A 236 -16.17 -9.17 4.70
N GLU A 237 -16.01 -9.96 3.63
CA GLU A 237 -16.04 -11.42 3.65
C GLU A 237 -14.63 -12.05 3.55
N HIS A 238 -13.58 -11.26 3.26
CA HIS A 238 -12.23 -11.75 3.01
C HIS A 238 -11.25 -10.94 3.86
N PRO A 239 -10.58 -11.55 4.86
CA PRO A 239 -9.64 -10.85 5.74
C PRO A 239 -8.56 -10.12 4.95
N ILE A 240 -8.36 -8.82 5.22
CA ILE A 240 -7.32 -8.01 4.58
C ILE A 240 -5.96 -8.42 5.14
N ALA A 241 -5.03 -8.82 4.28
CA ALA A 241 -3.68 -9.28 4.65
C ALA A 241 -2.58 -8.28 4.24
N LEU A 242 -2.73 -7.62 3.08
CA LEU A 242 -1.84 -6.56 2.59
C LEU A 242 -2.66 -5.37 2.09
N SER A 243 -2.21 -4.16 2.39
CA SER A 243 -2.81 -2.92 1.88
C SER A 243 -1.86 -2.19 0.93
N ILE A 244 -2.37 -1.77 -0.24
CA ILE A 244 -1.60 -1.11 -1.28
C ILE A 244 -2.25 0.24 -1.59
N VAL A 245 -1.45 1.31 -1.52
CA VAL A 245 -1.89 2.68 -1.82
C VAL A 245 -1.09 3.25 -2.99
N THR A 246 -1.77 3.80 -3.97
CA THR A 246 -1.13 4.47 -5.12
C THR A 246 -1.24 5.97 -4.98
N GLY A 247 -0.32 6.73 -5.56
CA GLY A 247 -0.40 8.18 -5.54
C GLY A 247 0.58 8.88 -6.46
N HIS A 248 0.38 10.18 -6.64
CA HIS A 248 1.21 11.04 -7.49
C HIS A 248 2.37 11.72 -6.74
N GLY A 249 2.77 11.17 -5.58
CA GLY A 249 3.88 11.66 -4.75
C GLY A 249 3.45 12.36 -3.45
N GLY A 250 4.37 12.38 -2.49
CA GLY A 250 4.26 13.07 -1.21
C GLY A 250 3.64 12.25 -0.06
N ASP A 251 3.58 12.88 1.12
CA ASP A 251 3.15 12.30 2.41
C ASP A 251 1.71 11.76 2.43
N LYS A 252 0.89 12.04 1.40
CA LYS A 252 -0.53 11.68 1.34
C LYS A 252 -0.78 10.18 1.16
N ALA A 253 0.00 9.50 0.31
CA ALA A 253 -0.16 8.06 0.11
C ALA A 253 0.23 7.30 1.39
N GLU A 254 1.35 7.69 2.00
CA GLU A 254 1.81 7.15 3.29
C GLU A 254 0.80 7.40 4.41
N ALA A 255 0.27 8.62 4.52
CA ALA A 255 -0.74 8.95 5.53
C ALA A 255 -2.04 8.15 5.36
N ARG A 256 -2.49 7.93 4.11
CA ARG A 256 -3.65 7.08 3.83
C ARG A 256 -3.40 5.62 4.24
N LEU A 257 -2.23 5.08 3.91
CA LEU A 257 -1.85 3.72 4.31
C LEU A 257 -1.82 3.58 5.84
N GLY A 258 -1.20 4.55 6.52
CA GLY A 258 -1.17 4.61 7.98
C GLY A 258 -2.56 4.61 8.58
N LEU A 259 -3.46 5.51 8.15
CA LEU A 259 -4.84 5.56 8.64
C LEU A 259 -5.61 4.26 8.42
N TRP A 260 -5.49 3.68 7.23
CA TRP A 260 -6.15 2.42 6.88
C TRP A 260 -5.71 1.29 7.81
N GLN A 261 -4.40 1.14 8.00
CA GLN A 261 -3.86 0.08 8.85
C GLN A 261 -4.07 0.36 10.34
N THR A 262 -4.13 1.62 10.79
CA THR A 262 -4.55 1.93 12.18
C THR A 262 -5.98 1.44 12.43
N ALA A 263 -6.90 1.66 11.49
CA ALA A 263 -8.26 1.14 11.59
C ALA A 263 -8.27 -0.40 11.57
N GLN A 264 -7.42 -1.01 10.75
CA GLN A 264 -7.24 -2.46 10.72
C GLN A 264 -6.75 -3.01 12.07
N TRP A 265 -5.70 -2.42 12.66
CA TRP A 265 -5.18 -2.83 13.97
C TRP A 265 -6.23 -2.74 15.07
N ARG A 266 -7.04 -1.67 15.09
CA ARG A 266 -8.13 -1.52 16.05
C ARG A 266 -9.22 -2.56 15.87
N MET A 267 -9.55 -2.91 14.62
CA MET A 267 -10.46 -4.00 14.32
C MET A 267 -9.89 -5.34 14.78
N LEU A 268 -8.62 -5.65 14.45
CA LEU A 268 -7.95 -6.87 14.89
C LEU A 268 -7.93 -6.98 16.41
N LYS A 269 -7.59 -5.90 17.11
CA LYS A 269 -7.67 -5.85 18.57
C LYS A 269 -9.07 -6.21 19.06
N SER A 270 -10.11 -5.60 18.49
CA SER A 270 -11.50 -5.90 18.86
C SER A 270 -11.87 -7.36 18.62
N LEU A 271 -11.45 -7.94 17.50
CA LEU A 271 -11.75 -9.33 17.14
C LEU A 271 -11.03 -10.34 18.04
N VAL A 272 -9.75 -10.09 18.32
CA VAL A 272 -8.94 -10.90 19.24
C VAL A 272 -9.52 -10.92 20.66
N HIS A 273 -10.06 -9.80 21.16
CA HIS A 273 -10.69 -9.78 22.50
C HIS A 273 -12.05 -10.51 22.51
N GLN A 274 -12.59 -10.88 21.35
CA GLN A 274 -13.85 -11.63 21.24
C GLN A 274 -13.62 -13.12 21.01
N SER A 275 -12.40 -13.52 20.63
CA SER A 275 -12.02 -14.92 20.46
C SER A 275 -11.53 -15.50 21.79
N ASN A 276 -11.74 -16.79 22.02
CA ASN A 276 -11.29 -17.46 23.23
C ASN A 276 -9.76 -17.47 23.32
N ALA A 277 -9.08 -17.84 22.23
CA ALA A 277 -7.63 -17.89 22.19
C ALA A 277 -7.01 -16.49 22.38
N GLY A 278 -7.60 -15.48 21.76
CA GLY A 278 -7.15 -14.10 21.86
C GLY A 278 -7.40 -13.47 23.23
N ASP A 279 -8.52 -13.77 23.88
CA ASP A 279 -8.81 -13.30 25.24
C ASP A 279 -7.84 -13.93 26.27
N VAL A 280 -7.53 -15.22 26.11
CA VAL A 280 -6.55 -15.91 26.98
C VAL A 280 -5.12 -15.38 26.76
N ALA A 281 -4.70 -15.20 25.51
CA ALA A 281 -3.37 -14.66 25.19
C ALA A 281 -3.24 -13.16 25.51
N GLY A 282 -4.37 -12.43 25.52
CA GLY A 282 -4.43 -11.00 25.77
C GLY A 282 -3.60 -10.20 24.74
N PRO A 283 -2.89 -9.13 25.15
CA PRO A 283 -2.15 -8.28 24.22
C PRO A 283 -0.97 -8.97 23.52
N ALA A 284 -0.47 -10.08 24.08
CA ALA A 284 0.71 -10.78 23.57
C ALA A 284 0.50 -11.34 22.16
N CYS A 285 -0.73 -11.75 21.79
CA CYS A 285 -0.99 -12.25 20.45
C CYS A 285 -0.86 -11.14 19.37
N LEU A 286 -1.16 -9.88 19.68
CA LEU A 286 -0.93 -8.77 18.74
C LEU A 286 0.57 -8.45 18.59
N GLU A 287 1.36 -8.68 19.65
CA GLU A 287 2.82 -8.60 19.59
C GLU A 287 3.39 -9.75 18.75
N GLU A 288 2.82 -10.96 18.88
CA GLU A 288 3.20 -12.13 18.09
C GLU A 288 3.00 -11.91 16.59
N LEU A 289 1.88 -11.27 16.20
CA LEU A 289 1.68 -10.86 14.81
C LEU A 289 2.82 -9.94 14.30
N GLY A 290 3.34 -9.08 15.18
CA GLY A 290 4.46 -8.18 14.92
C GLY A 290 4.10 -6.99 14.04
N PHE A 291 3.63 -7.22 12.81
CA PHE A 291 3.35 -6.16 11.84
C PHE A 291 2.28 -6.50 10.80
N LEU A 292 1.65 -5.44 10.26
CA LEU A 292 0.84 -5.50 9.04
C LEU A 292 1.64 -4.93 7.86
N PRO A 293 1.85 -5.69 6.78
CA PRO A 293 2.58 -5.21 5.62
C PRO A 293 1.73 -4.22 4.82
N GLY A 294 2.40 -3.28 4.18
CA GLY A 294 1.82 -2.31 3.27
C GLY A 294 2.75 -2.03 2.10
N ILE A 295 2.18 -1.61 0.97
CA ILE A 295 2.94 -1.11 -0.18
C ILE A 295 2.39 0.25 -0.55
N TYR A 296 3.29 1.18 -0.86
CA TYR A 296 2.89 2.41 -1.51
C TYR A 296 3.63 2.59 -2.84
N ILE A 297 2.89 3.05 -3.83
CA ILE A 297 3.35 3.14 -5.21
C ILE A 297 3.23 4.59 -5.67
N VAL A 298 4.34 5.14 -6.18
CA VAL A 298 4.38 6.49 -6.74
C VAL A 298 5.07 6.46 -8.09
N GLY A 299 4.29 6.59 -9.17
CA GLY A 299 4.80 6.44 -10.52
C GLY A 299 5.49 5.08 -10.68
N HIS A 300 6.79 5.10 -10.99
CA HIS A 300 7.58 3.88 -11.12
C HIS A 300 7.96 3.24 -9.78
N ASP A 301 7.97 3.99 -8.69
CA ASP A 301 8.54 3.56 -7.41
C ASP A 301 7.57 2.66 -6.64
N TRP A 302 7.99 1.44 -6.32
CA TRP A 302 7.29 0.54 -5.41
C TRP A 302 8.06 0.45 -4.10
N ARG A 303 7.39 0.81 -3.00
CA ARG A 303 8.03 0.84 -1.69
C ARG A 303 7.25 0.02 -0.68
N PHE A 304 7.99 -0.77 0.08
CA PHE A 304 7.48 -1.54 1.20
C PHE A 304 7.35 -0.64 2.43
N ALA A 305 6.25 -0.84 3.15
CA ALA A 305 5.97 -0.25 4.44
C ALA A 305 5.43 -1.33 5.38
N ALA A 306 5.52 -1.07 6.68
CA ALA A 306 4.91 -1.93 7.68
C ALA A 306 4.30 -1.06 8.77
N THR A 307 3.21 -1.50 9.37
CA THR A 307 2.72 -0.90 10.62
C THR A 307 2.86 -1.89 11.76
N THR A 308 3.46 -1.43 12.85
CA THR A 308 3.50 -2.18 14.11
C THR A 308 2.49 -1.60 15.08
N TRP A 309 2.09 -2.42 16.05
CA TRP A 309 1.18 -2.02 17.12
C TRP A 309 1.90 -2.02 18.46
N ASP A 310 1.74 -0.94 19.20
CA ASP A 310 2.14 -0.87 20.60
C ASP A 310 0.91 -1.15 21.47
N PRO A 311 0.83 -2.33 22.13
CA PRO A 311 -0.33 -2.68 22.94
C PRO A 311 -0.46 -1.84 24.21
N GLU A 312 0.65 -1.31 24.76
CA GLU A 312 0.63 -0.47 25.95
C GLU A 312 0.01 0.90 25.64
N SER A 313 0.46 1.54 24.56
CA SER A 313 -0.09 2.84 24.16
C SER A 313 -1.36 2.75 23.32
N GLY A 314 -1.68 1.57 22.78
CA GLY A 314 -2.82 1.35 21.87
C GLY A 314 -2.67 2.12 20.56
N ARG A 315 -1.44 2.29 20.08
CA ARG A 315 -1.12 3.11 18.90
C ARG A 315 -0.30 2.34 17.89
N SER A 316 -0.56 2.62 16.61
CA SER A 316 0.22 2.08 15.50
C SER A 316 1.38 3.00 15.13
N THR A 317 2.50 2.42 14.73
CA THR A 317 3.64 3.14 14.12
C THR A 317 3.80 2.69 12.68
N LEU A 318 3.81 3.63 11.73
CA LEU A 318 4.13 3.40 10.32
C LEU A 318 5.64 3.45 10.11
N LEU A 319 6.21 2.31 9.72
CA LEU A 319 7.62 2.14 9.37
C LEU A 319 7.80 2.22 7.85
N ARG A 320 8.74 3.05 7.40
CA ARG A 320 8.96 3.38 5.98
C ARG A 320 10.38 3.13 5.47
N TYR A 321 10.45 2.84 4.16
CA TYR A 321 11.52 3.15 3.18
C TYR A 321 12.21 2.01 2.44
N GLU A 322 11.75 0.76 2.53
CA GLU A 322 12.42 -0.25 1.70
C GLU A 322 11.95 -0.18 0.26
N ASP A 323 12.92 0.05 -0.63
CA ASP A 323 12.75 0.04 -2.08
C ASP A 323 12.50 -1.39 -2.54
N LEU A 324 11.24 -1.69 -2.88
CA LEU A 324 10.83 -2.99 -3.38
C LEU A 324 11.26 -3.17 -4.84
N GLY A 325 11.35 -2.07 -5.59
CA GLY A 325 11.82 -2.01 -6.96
C GLY A 325 11.13 -0.90 -7.75
N SER A 326 11.39 -0.89 -9.05
CA SER A 326 10.93 0.15 -9.97
C SER A 326 10.32 -0.48 -11.22
N THR A 327 9.28 0.13 -11.79
CA THR A 327 8.78 -0.24 -13.12
C THR A 327 9.47 0.52 -14.26
N ALA A 328 10.54 1.28 -13.97
CA ALA A 328 11.30 2.02 -14.97
C ALA A 328 12.25 1.12 -15.79
N ASP A 329 12.58 -0.06 -15.28
CA ASP A 329 13.53 -1.00 -15.88
C ASP A 329 13.14 -2.46 -15.57
N ALA A 330 13.63 -3.41 -16.37
CA ALA A 330 13.25 -4.81 -16.27
C ALA A 330 13.71 -5.45 -14.95
N SER A 331 14.91 -5.08 -14.48
CA SER A 331 15.50 -5.58 -13.23
C SER A 331 14.66 -5.20 -12.02
N GLY A 332 14.17 -3.96 -11.99
CA GLY A 332 13.25 -3.42 -10.99
C GLY A 332 11.90 -4.14 -10.98
N ILE A 333 11.35 -4.50 -12.16
CA ILE A 333 10.10 -5.26 -12.24
C ILE A 333 10.26 -6.67 -11.68
N TYR A 334 11.36 -7.36 -12.00
CA TYR A 334 11.67 -8.67 -11.39
C TYR A 334 11.85 -8.57 -9.87
N ARG A 335 12.46 -7.48 -9.37
CA ARG A 335 12.55 -7.20 -7.93
C ARG A 335 11.18 -7.02 -7.28
N ILE A 336 10.28 -6.23 -7.90
CA ILE A 336 8.90 -6.06 -7.41
C ILE A 336 8.19 -7.41 -7.37
N PHE A 337 8.26 -8.19 -8.46
CA PHE A 337 7.66 -9.51 -8.53
C PHE A 337 8.16 -10.41 -7.38
N TRP A 338 9.48 -10.53 -7.23
CA TRP A 338 10.09 -11.35 -6.20
C TRP A 338 9.72 -10.89 -4.78
N GLY A 339 9.75 -9.57 -4.53
CA GLY A 339 9.34 -8.99 -3.26
C GLY A 339 7.87 -9.27 -2.91
N LEU A 340 6.97 -9.17 -3.89
CA LEU A 340 5.56 -9.57 -3.72
C LEU A 340 5.40 -11.06 -3.42
N ARG A 341 6.26 -11.94 -3.95
CA ARG A 341 6.28 -13.37 -3.58
C ARG A 341 6.72 -13.58 -2.13
N ARG A 342 7.74 -12.84 -1.68
CA ARG A 342 8.22 -12.89 -0.28
C ARG A 342 7.17 -12.40 0.71
N ILE A 343 6.49 -11.31 0.37
CA ILE A 343 5.36 -10.81 1.16
C ILE A 343 4.24 -11.85 1.15
N GLN A 344 3.87 -12.42 -0.01
CA GLN A 344 2.87 -13.49 -0.05
C GLN A 344 3.25 -14.64 0.90
N LYS A 345 4.50 -15.10 0.90
CA LYS A 345 4.95 -16.19 1.78
C LYS A 345 4.73 -15.83 3.26
N TYR A 346 5.08 -14.61 3.67
CA TYR A 346 4.76 -14.15 5.03
C TYR A 346 3.24 -14.16 5.31
N LEU A 347 2.43 -13.72 4.34
CA LEU A 347 0.98 -13.70 4.49
C LEU A 347 0.37 -15.11 4.64
N THR A 348 0.92 -16.10 3.94
CA THR A 348 0.43 -17.48 3.98
C THR A 348 0.97 -18.27 5.15
N ASP A 349 2.23 -18.06 5.53
CA ASP A 349 2.94 -18.92 6.47
C ASP A 349 2.96 -18.35 7.90
N VAL A 350 2.68 -17.05 8.07
CA VAL A 350 2.71 -16.37 9.37
C VAL A 350 1.38 -15.67 9.66
N TYR A 351 0.98 -14.73 8.79
CA TYR A 351 -0.23 -13.93 9.04
C TYR A 351 -1.50 -14.78 9.10
N TRP A 352 -1.68 -15.69 8.15
CA TRP A 352 -2.90 -16.48 8.07
C TRP A 352 -3.05 -17.49 9.21
N PRO A 353 -2.02 -18.30 9.56
CA PRO A 353 -2.08 -19.15 10.75
C PRO A 353 -2.38 -18.36 12.03
N TRP A 354 -1.70 -17.21 12.22
CA TRP A 354 -2.00 -16.31 13.34
C TRP A 354 -3.47 -15.88 13.37
N TYR A 355 -4.03 -15.53 12.20
CA TYR A 355 -5.41 -15.10 12.08
C TYR A 355 -6.39 -16.24 12.40
N GLN A 356 -6.11 -17.45 11.92
CA GLN A 356 -6.90 -18.63 12.20
C GLN A 356 -6.97 -18.91 13.71
N THR A 357 -5.82 -18.88 14.39
CA THR A 357 -5.73 -19.13 15.83
C THR A 357 -6.41 -18.02 16.63
N TYR A 358 -6.00 -16.77 16.45
CA TYR A 358 -6.36 -15.69 17.37
C TYR A 358 -7.59 -14.88 16.98
N VAL A 359 -8.08 -14.99 15.75
CA VAL A 359 -9.29 -14.29 15.30
C VAL A 359 -10.43 -15.25 15.01
N LEU A 360 -10.14 -16.43 14.48
CA LEU A 360 -11.17 -17.40 14.08
C LEU A 360 -11.37 -18.55 15.07
N ASP A 361 -10.58 -18.64 16.15
CA ASP A 361 -10.58 -19.75 17.12
C ASP A 361 -10.48 -21.12 16.42
N MET A 362 -9.69 -21.20 15.35
CA MET A 362 -9.40 -22.46 14.68
C MET A 362 -8.20 -23.11 15.36
N GLU A 363 -8.37 -24.31 15.91
CA GLU A 363 -7.25 -25.10 16.42
C GLU A 363 -6.37 -25.55 15.24
N GLU A 364 -5.04 -25.56 15.44
CA GLU A 364 -4.15 -26.29 14.52
C GLU A 364 -4.53 -27.77 14.58
N GLU A 365 -5.03 -28.32 13.47
CA GLU A 365 -4.95 -29.77 13.26
C GLU A 365 -3.45 -30.10 13.22
N LEU A 366 -2.90 -30.53 14.35
CA LEU A 366 -1.60 -31.16 14.42
C LEU A 366 -1.66 -32.41 13.55
N ASP A 367 -1.27 -32.29 12.29
CA ASP A 367 -1.07 -33.41 11.38
C ASP A 367 -0.13 -34.41 12.06
N GLY A 368 -0.69 -35.57 12.45
CA GLY A 368 0.00 -36.67 13.11
C GLY A 368 0.70 -37.64 12.16
#